data_AF-A0A101ISL9-F1
#
_entry.id   AF-A0A101ISL9-F1
#
_cell.length_a   1.000
_cell.length_b   1.000
_cell.length_c   1.000
_cell.angle_alpha   90.00
_cell.angle_beta   90.00
_cell.angle_gamma   90.00
#
_symmetry.space_group_name_H-M   'P 1'
#
loop_
_entity.id
_entity.type
_entity.pdbx_description
1 polymer ?
#
loop_
_entity_poly.entity_id
_entity_poly.type
_entity_poly.pdbx_seq_one_letter_code
_entity_poly.pdbx_strand_id
1 'polypeptide(L)'
;MAYKPQYGPGTSNVAANRRKQMDPSQKLEKMRDVTDEDIVLILGHRAPGAAYPTAHPPLAEQQEPDCPIRKIVTPTDGAKAGDRVRYIQFTDSMFFAPCHPYQRSYTECYRFRGIDPGT
;
A
#
# COMPACT_ATOMS: atom_id res chain seq x y z
N MET A 1 -18.18 -18.59 -15.69
CA MET A 1 -17.28 -19.01 -14.59
C MET A 1 -16.62 -17.77 -14.02
N ALA A 2 -16.48 -17.66 -12.70
CA ALA A 2 -15.71 -16.57 -12.10
C ALA A 2 -14.23 -16.72 -12.44
N TYR A 3 -13.55 -15.62 -12.75
CA TYR A 3 -12.12 -15.63 -13.04
C TYR A 3 -11.32 -15.93 -11.76
N LYS A 4 -10.38 -16.89 -11.83
CA LYS A 4 -9.44 -17.20 -10.74
C LYS A 4 -8.06 -16.66 -11.10
N PRO A 5 -7.57 -15.60 -10.41
CA PRO A 5 -6.24 -15.07 -10.64
C PRO A 5 -5.14 -16.10 -10.36
N GLN A 6 -4.11 -16.11 -11.20
CA GLN A 6 -2.95 -17.01 -11.05
C GLN A 6 -1.73 -16.32 -10.45
N TYR A 7 -1.71 -14.97 -10.44
CA TYR A 7 -0.67 -14.06 -9.93
C TYR A 7 0.71 -14.17 -10.62
N GLY A 8 1.25 -15.37 -10.84
CA GLY A 8 2.51 -15.57 -11.57
C GLY A 8 2.89 -17.05 -11.77
N PRO A 9 3.70 -17.36 -12.80
CA PRO A 9 4.08 -18.74 -13.15
C PRO A 9 5.13 -19.33 -12.19
N GLY A 10 5.34 -20.66 -12.29
CA GLY A 10 6.46 -21.36 -11.66
C GLY A 10 6.05 -22.39 -10.59
N THR A 11 6.85 -23.46 -10.48
CA THR A 11 6.60 -24.64 -9.64
C THR A 11 7.50 -24.72 -8.40
N SER A 12 8.47 -23.81 -8.24
CA SER A 12 9.35 -23.78 -7.07
C SER A 12 8.68 -23.18 -5.83
N ASN A 13 9.28 -23.39 -4.66
CA ASN A 13 8.90 -22.72 -3.42
C ASN A 13 9.00 -21.19 -3.52
N VAL A 14 10.00 -20.67 -4.24
CA VAL A 14 10.16 -19.22 -4.49
C VAL A 14 8.95 -18.67 -5.26
N ALA A 15 8.51 -19.37 -6.32
CA ALA A 15 7.34 -18.97 -7.09
C ALA A 15 6.05 -19.04 -6.24
N ALA A 16 5.91 -20.05 -5.40
CA ALA A 16 4.79 -20.16 -4.46
C ALA A 16 4.76 -18.99 -3.46
N ASN A 17 5.91 -18.60 -2.92
CA ASN A 17 6.02 -17.45 -2.01
C ASN A 17 5.62 -16.13 -2.67
N ARG A 18 6.04 -15.89 -3.92
CA ARG A 18 5.63 -14.69 -4.69
C ARG A 18 4.12 -14.61 -4.87
N ARG A 19 3.48 -15.72 -5.26
CA ARG A 19 2.01 -15.80 -5.35
C ARG A 19 1.33 -15.57 -4.01
N LYS A 20 1.83 -16.18 -2.93
CA LYS A 20 1.32 -15.97 -1.56
C LYS A 20 1.38 -14.49 -1.16
N GLN A 21 2.46 -13.80 -1.49
CA GLN A 21 2.61 -12.38 -1.21
C GLN A 21 1.60 -11.55 -2.02
N MET A 22 1.36 -11.83 -3.29
CA MET A 22 0.44 -11.06 -4.12
C MET A 22 -1.04 -11.31 -3.81
N ASP A 23 -1.42 -12.53 -3.42
CA ASP A 23 -2.82 -12.94 -3.27
C ASP A 23 -3.51 -12.27 -2.06
N PRO A 24 -4.46 -11.33 -2.27
CA PRO A 24 -5.13 -10.61 -1.18
C PRO A 24 -5.92 -11.53 -0.24
N SER A 25 -6.30 -12.72 -0.70
CA SER A 25 -6.99 -13.72 0.12
C SER A 25 -6.07 -14.43 1.12
N GLN A 26 -4.75 -14.38 0.90
CA GLN A 26 -3.76 -14.91 1.82
C GLN A 26 -3.46 -13.90 2.92
N LYS A 27 -3.60 -14.35 4.17
CA LYS A 27 -3.14 -13.61 5.35
C LYS A 27 -1.63 -13.76 5.49
N LEU A 28 -0.92 -12.63 5.48
CA LEU A 28 0.52 -12.62 5.76
C LEU A 28 0.75 -12.87 7.26
N GLU A 29 1.82 -13.61 7.56
CA GLU A 29 2.16 -13.99 8.93
C GLU A 29 2.69 -12.78 9.71
N LYS A 30 2.17 -12.56 10.92
CA LYS A 30 2.61 -11.48 11.80
C LYS A 30 3.83 -11.95 12.60
N MET A 31 5.01 -11.45 12.24
CA MET A 31 6.27 -11.81 12.90
C MET A 31 6.61 -10.96 14.13
N ARG A 32 6.01 -9.78 14.26
CA ARG A 32 6.24 -8.84 15.37
C ARG A 32 5.07 -7.88 15.53
N ASP A 33 5.05 -7.19 16.67
CA ASP A 33 4.15 -6.07 16.97
C ASP A 33 4.97 -4.79 17.11
N VAL A 34 4.44 -3.67 16.64
CA VAL A 34 5.04 -2.33 16.69
C VAL A 34 3.90 -1.35 16.90
N THR A 35 4.03 -0.42 17.84
CA THR A 35 2.96 0.52 18.16
C THR A 35 2.77 1.56 17.05
N ASP A 36 1.57 2.16 16.98
CA ASP A 36 1.31 3.24 16.02
C ASP A 36 2.25 4.44 16.23
N GLU A 37 2.59 4.74 17.49
CA GLU A 37 3.56 5.79 17.85
C GLU A 37 4.96 5.48 17.32
N ASP A 38 5.45 4.26 17.52
CA ASP A 38 6.76 3.84 17.02
C ASP A 38 6.82 3.87 15.48
N ILE A 39 5.74 3.44 14.81
CA ILE A 39 5.67 3.54 13.34
C ILE A 39 5.75 4.99 12.88
N VAL A 40 5.03 5.91 13.53
CA VAL A 40 5.09 7.34 13.20
C VAL A 40 6.50 7.90 13.41
N LEU A 41 7.17 7.52 14.50
CA LEU A 41 8.54 7.93 14.80
C LEU A 41 9.54 7.40 13.75
N ILE A 42 9.45 6.11 13.39
CA ILE A 42 10.32 5.50 12.36
C ILE A 42 10.11 6.15 10.99
N LEU A 43 8.87 6.49 10.64
CA LEU A 43 8.55 7.16 9.39
C LEU A 43 9.04 8.62 9.35
N GLY A 44 9.10 9.31 10.50
CA GLY A 44 9.69 10.65 10.62
C GLY A 44 8.92 11.77 9.91
N HIS A 45 7.65 11.54 9.53
CA HIS A 45 6.87 12.54 8.78
C HIS A 45 6.05 13.48 9.66
N ARG A 46 5.81 13.14 10.92
CA ARG A 46 5.06 13.96 11.89
C ARG A 46 5.38 13.51 13.31
N ALA A 47 5.05 14.34 14.30
CA ALA A 47 5.09 13.92 15.69
C ALA A 47 3.91 12.97 16.00
N PRO A 48 4.10 11.98 16.90
CA PRO A 48 3.00 11.19 17.46
C PRO A 48 1.93 12.10 18.08
N GLY A 49 0.65 11.71 17.95
CA GLY A 49 -0.49 12.50 18.43
C GLY A 49 -0.83 13.78 17.64
N ALA A 50 0.06 14.26 16.75
CA ALA A 50 -0.24 15.42 15.91
C ALA A 50 -1.30 15.09 14.84
N ALA A 51 -2.11 16.09 14.47
CA ALA A 51 -3.05 16.01 13.36
C ALA A 51 -2.31 15.73 12.03
N TYR A 52 -2.99 15.07 11.08
CA TYR A 52 -2.45 14.85 9.74
C TYR A 52 -2.37 16.19 8.98
N PRO A 53 -1.19 16.59 8.49
CA PRO A 53 -1.09 17.79 7.67
C PRO A 53 -1.70 17.57 6.29
N THR A 54 -2.42 18.56 5.79
CA THR A 54 -3.10 18.50 4.49
C THR A 54 -2.28 19.16 3.38
N ALA A 55 -2.40 18.64 2.16
CA ALA A 55 -1.89 19.26 0.93
C ALA A 55 -2.96 20.10 0.22
N HIS A 56 -4.24 19.80 0.47
CA HIS A 56 -5.40 20.53 -0.03
C HIS A 56 -6.57 20.41 0.97
N PRO A 57 -7.61 21.25 0.88
CA PRO A 57 -8.82 21.11 1.71
C PRO A 57 -9.47 19.71 1.54
N PRO A 58 -10.29 19.25 2.50
CA PRO A 58 -11.05 18.02 2.33
C PRO A 58 -11.90 18.01 1.05
N LEU A 59 -12.10 16.85 0.43
CA LEU A 59 -12.85 16.75 -0.84
C LEU A 59 -14.30 17.24 -0.72
N ALA A 60 -14.91 17.12 0.48
CA ALA A 60 -16.26 17.62 0.74
C ALA A 60 -16.37 19.16 0.66
N GLU A 61 -15.26 19.87 0.78
CA GLU A 61 -15.18 21.32 0.68
C GLU A 61 -14.74 21.78 -0.71
N GLN A 62 -14.39 20.84 -1.61
CA GLN A 62 -13.92 21.14 -2.96
C GLN A 62 -15.03 21.00 -3.99
N GLN A 63 -15.01 21.89 -4.99
CA GLN A 63 -15.76 21.67 -6.22
C GLN A 63 -14.98 20.71 -7.11
N GLU A 64 -15.35 19.43 -7.08
CA GLU A 64 -14.80 18.46 -8.02
C GLU A 64 -15.44 18.63 -9.41
N PRO A 65 -14.68 18.42 -10.50
CA PRO A 65 -15.24 18.39 -11.84
C PRO A 65 -16.33 17.33 -11.97
N ASP A 66 -17.32 17.59 -12.81
CA ASP A 66 -18.34 16.59 -13.16
C ASP A 66 -17.74 15.47 -14.04
N CYS A 67 -17.06 14.52 -13.38
CA CYS A 67 -16.31 13.44 -14.01
C CYS A 67 -16.93 12.08 -13.64
N PRO A 68 -17.38 11.27 -14.62
CA PRO A 68 -18.02 9.98 -14.35
C PRO A 68 -17.09 9.01 -13.62
N ILE A 69 -15.77 9.09 -13.85
CA ILE A 69 -14.78 8.23 -13.17
C ILE A 69 -14.70 8.57 -11.67
N ARG A 70 -14.73 9.86 -11.30
CA ARG A 70 -14.71 10.27 -9.88
C ARG A 70 -15.94 9.80 -9.12
N LYS A 71 -17.09 9.67 -9.80
CA LYS A 71 -18.34 9.18 -9.19
C LYS A 71 -18.32 7.67 -8.89
N ILE A 72 -17.58 6.87 -9.66
CA ILE A 72 -17.53 5.42 -9.50
C ILE A 72 -16.31 4.92 -8.71
N VAL A 73 -15.25 5.73 -8.61
CA VAL A 73 -14.03 5.37 -7.86
C VAL A 73 -14.06 6.03 -6.48
N THR A 74 -14.27 5.23 -5.44
CA THR A 74 -14.30 5.73 -4.07
C THR A 74 -12.91 6.23 -3.62
N PRO A 75 -12.75 7.47 -3.14
CA PRO A 75 -11.47 7.94 -2.61
C PRO A 75 -11.08 7.19 -1.33
N THR A 76 -9.77 7.07 -1.07
CA THR A 76 -9.25 6.62 0.23
C THR A 76 -9.52 7.68 1.29
N ASP A 77 -9.43 7.32 2.58
CA ASP A 77 -9.74 8.28 3.64
C ASP A 77 -8.71 9.43 3.70
N GLY A 78 -7.43 9.14 3.44
CA GLY A 78 -6.42 10.20 3.30
C GLY A 78 -6.68 11.15 2.12
N ALA A 79 -7.16 10.63 0.98
CA ALA A 79 -7.55 11.47 -0.15
C ALA A 79 -8.77 12.35 0.19
N LYS A 80 -9.78 11.81 0.88
CA LYS A 80 -10.95 12.57 1.36
C LYS A 80 -10.57 13.69 2.31
N ALA A 81 -9.65 13.43 3.24
CA ALA A 81 -9.15 14.40 4.20
C ALA A 81 -8.19 15.44 3.58
N GLY A 82 -7.62 15.12 2.40
CA GLY A 82 -6.63 15.94 1.74
C GLY A 82 -5.24 15.82 2.35
N ASP A 83 -4.93 14.68 2.96
CA ASP A 83 -3.63 14.39 3.56
C ASP A 83 -2.50 14.55 2.54
N ARG A 84 -1.37 15.08 2.99
CA ARG A 84 -0.17 15.16 2.14
C ARG A 84 0.38 13.77 1.81
N VAL A 85 0.84 13.58 0.58
CA VAL A 85 1.50 12.33 0.15
C VAL A 85 2.89 12.23 0.78
N ARG A 86 3.16 11.10 1.45
CA ARG A 86 4.45 10.73 2.08
C ARG A 86 4.85 9.32 1.64
N TYR A 87 6.02 8.85 2.08
CA TYR A 87 6.59 7.60 1.61
C TYR A 87 7.18 6.74 2.74
N ILE A 88 7.37 5.47 2.44
CA ILE A 88 8.22 4.53 3.18
C ILE A 88 9.12 3.84 2.14
N GLN A 89 10.35 3.53 2.51
CA GLN A 89 11.29 2.89 1.59
C GLN A 89 12.02 1.75 2.31
N PHE A 90 12.27 0.66 1.59
CA PHE A 90 12.96 -0.52 2.09
C PHE A 90 14.18 -0.82 1.23
N THR A 91 15.23 -1.31 1.87
CA THR A 91 16.37 -1.94 1.19
C THR A 91 16.31 -3.43 1.48
N ASP A 92 16.20 -4.25 0.44
CA ASP A 92 16.15 -5.70 0.56
C ASP A 92 17.50 -6.33 0.22
N SER A 93 18.09 -7.03 1.18
CA SER A 93 19.33 -7.79 0.94
C SER A 93 19.14 -8.85 -0.15
N MET A 94 20.12 -8.96 -1.05
CA MET A 94 20.19 -10.08 -1.98
C MET A 94 20.43 -11.42 -1.26
N PHE A 95 20.94 -11.38 -0.03
CA PHE A 95 21.11 -12.55 0.82
C PHE A 95 19.78 -12.92 1.51
N PHE A 96 18.87 -13.48 0.72
CA PHE A 96 17.64 -14.14 1.19
C PHE A 96 16.68 -13.25 1.99
N ALA A 97 16.57 -11.96 1.65
CA ALA A 97 15.47 -11.14 2.16
C ALA A 97 14.09 -11.77 1.80
N PRO A 98 13.08 -11.65 2.66
CA PRO A 98 11.77 -12.30 2.44
C PRO A 98 10.95 -11.65 1.31
N CYS A 99 11.31 -10.44 0.89
CA CYS A 99 10.72 -9.73 -0.24
C CYS A 99 11.83 -9.04 -1.04
N HIS A 100 11.51 -8.63 -2.26
CA HIS A 100 12.44 -8.00 -3.20
C HIS A 100 11.72 -6.90 -4.00
N PRO A 101 12.45 -5.96 -4.63
CA PRO A 101 11.87 -4.72 -5.18
C PRO A 101 10.61 -4.92 -6.04
N TYR A 102 10.71 -5.63 -7.17
CA TYR A 102 9.54 -5.89 -8.03
C TYR A 102 8.41 -6.63 -7.29
N GLN A 103 8.76 -7.54 -6.39
CA GLN A 103 7.78 -8.30 -5.63
C GLN A 103 7.01 -7.38 -4.65
N ARG A 104 7.64 -6.34 -4.10
CA ARG A 104 6.96 -5.32 -3.28
C ARG A 104 5.96 -4.56 -4.11
N SER A 105 6.37 -3.97 -5.24
CA SER A 105 5.45 -3.22 -6.10
C SER A 105 4.26 -4.07 -6.55
N TYR A 106 4.47 -5.33 -6.93
CA TYR A 106 3.36 -6.22 -7.26
C TYR A 106 2.45 -6.48 -6.07
N THR A 107 3.03 -6.85 -4.92
CA THR A 107 2.26 -7.14 -3.71
C THR A 107 1.41 -5.95 -3.29
N GLU A 108 1.98 -4.75 -3.34
CA GLU A 108 1.30 -3.51 -3.00
C GLU A 108 0.18 -3.21 -3.99
N CYS A 109 0.42 -3.33 -5.30
CA CYS A 109 -0.60 -3.09 -6.34
C CYS A 109 -1.79 -4.06 -6.27
N TYR A 110 -1.58 -5.30 -5.80
CA TYR A 110 -2.68 -6.25 -5.63
C TYR A 110 -3.47 -6.05 -4.32
N ARG A 111 -2.85 -5.46 -3.28
CA ARG A 111 -3.44 -5.39 -1.94
C ARG A 111 -3.92 -4.02 -1.49
N PHE A 112 -3.36 -2.94 -2.02
CA PHE A 112 -3.63 -1.57 -1.56
C PHE A 112 -4.24 -0.71 -2.67
N ARG A 113 -5.02 0.29 -2.26
CA ARG A 113 -5.71 1.22 -3.17
C ARG A 113 -5.00 2.57 -3.16
N GLY A 114 -4.87 3.20 -4.33
CA GLY A 114 -4.32 4.57 -4.44
C GLY A 114 -2.85 4.68 -4.03
N ILE A 115 -2.02 3.76 -4.53
CA ILE A 115 -0.59 3.71 -4.23
C ILE A 115 0.26 4.13 -5.44
N ASP A 116 1.51 4.51 -5.18
CA ASP A 116 2.51 4.88 -6.18
C ASP A 116 3.86 4.21 -5.86
N PRO A 117 4.04 2.91 -6.19
CA PRO A 117 5.27 2.18 -5.87
C PRO A 117 6.34 2.34 -6.95
N GLY A 118 7.60 2.54 -6.53
CA GLY A 118 8.78 2.55 -7.40
C GLY A 118 9.69 1.34 -7.16
N THR A 119 10.18 0.72 -8.22
CA THR A 119 11.19 -0.36 -8.21
C THR A 119 12.36 0.02 -9.12
#